data_AF-A0A942Q4Z4-F1
#
_entry.id   AF-A0A942Q4Z4-F1
#
_cell.length_a   1.000
_cell.length_b   1.000
_cell.length_c   1.000
_cell.angle_alpha   90.00
_cell.angle_beta   90.00
_cell.angle_gamma   90.00
#
_symmetry.space_group_name_H-M   'P 1'
#
loop_
_entity.id
_entity.type
_entity.pdbx_description
1 polymer ?
#
loop_
_entity_poly.entity_id
_entity_poly.type
_entity_poly.pdbx_seq_one_letter_code
_entity_poly.pdbx_strand_id
1 'polypeptide(L)'
;MPVSEKYERICRNGHKYYKTSDCPVCPICEQERKPENGFLSLLSAPARRALENNGITSLEELATYSEKDLLQLHGFGPSSLPKLREALMENGLSFRKGKHA
;
A
#
# COMPACT_ATOMS: atom_id res chain seq x y z
N MET A 1 -2.35 -23.38 -25.55
CA MET A 1 -3.02 -22.59 -24.49
C MET A 1 -2.31 -22.92 -23.19
N PRO A 2 -1.60 -21.99 -22.51
CA PRO A 2 -0.89 -22.35 -21.28
C PRO A 2 -1.89 -22.45 -20.12
N VAL A 3 -1.91 -23.61 -19.49
CA VAL A 3 -2.66 -23.87 -18.25
C VAL A 3 -1.97 -23.03 -17.17
N SER A 4 -2.68 -22.05 -16.61
CA SER A 4 -2.21 -21.30 -15.44
C SER A 4 -2.15 -22.25 -14.24
N GLU A 5 -1.04 -22.98 -14.11
CA GLU A 5 -0.75 -23.86 -12.98
C GLU A 5 -0.71 -23.00 -11.70
N LYS A 6 -1.79 -23.06 -10.93
CA LYS A 6 -1.92 -22.37 -9.65
C LYS A 6 -1.14 -23.18 -8.62
N TYR A 7 0.07 -22.76 -8.30
CA TYR A 7 0.87 -23.41 -7.26
C TYR A 7 0.31 -23.09 -5.87
N GLU A 8 -0.03 -24.13 -5.13
CA GLU A 8 -0.37 -24.08 -3.71
C GLU A 8 0.86 -23.72 -2.90
N ARG A 9 0.77 -22.63 -2.14
CA ARG A 9 1.84 -22.16 -1.26
C ARG A 9 1.33 -22.06 0.17
N ILE A 10 2.17 -22.42 1.13
CA ILE A 10 1.89 -22.28 2.56
C ILE A 10 2.85 -21.23 3.11
N CYS A 11 2.31 -20.18 3.75
CA CYS A 11 3.14 -19.16 4.38
C CYS A 11 3.67 -19.65 5.74
N ARG A 12 4.60 -18.88 6.34
CA ARG A 12 5.16 -19.18 7.68
C ARG A 12 4.11 -19.19 8.81
N ASN A 13 2.99 -18.50 8.63
CA ASN A 13 1.86 -18.51 9.57
C ASN A 13 0.88 -19.66 9.32
N GLY A 14 1.16 -20.57 8.38
CA GLY A 14 0.30 -21.72 8.07
C GLY A 14 -0.84 -21.44 7.08
N HIS A 15 -0.96 -20.22 6.53
CA HIS A 15 -2.00 -19.90 5.56
C HIS A 15 -1.72 -20.53 4.19
N LYS A 16 -2.70 -21.27 3.67
CA LYS A 16 -2.69 -21.86 2.34
C LYS A 16 -3.25 -20.86 1.33
N TYR A 17 -2.49 -20.53 0.30
CA TYR A 17 -2.92 -19.59 -0.74
C TYR A 17 -2.41 -20.01 -2.13
N TYR A 18 -3.09 -19.53 -3.16
CA TYR A 18 -2.79 -19.83 -4.57
C TYR A 18 -2.31 -18.56 -5.25
N LYS A 19 -1.15 -18.59 -5.91
CA LYS A 19 -0.65 -17.44 -6.67
C LYS A 19 0.08 -17.89 -7.92
N THR A 20 -0.24 -17.25 -9.04
CA THR A 20 0.51 -17.37 -10.31
C THR A 20 1.68 -16.38 -10.38
N SER A 21 1.71 -15.41 -9.48
CA SER A 21 2.77 -14.40 -9.37
C SER A 21 3.84 -14.85 -8.39
N ASP A 22 5.11 -14.58 -8.72
CA ASP A 22 6.26 -15.02 -7.92
C ASP A 22 6.32 -14.39 -6.52
N CYS A 23 5.64 -13.26 -6.30
CA CYS A 23 5.65 -12.54 -5.02
C CYS A 23 5.48 -13.51 -3.81
N PRO A 24 6.47 -13.59 -2.90
CA PRO A 24 6.47 -14.51 -1.75
C PRO A 24 5.51 -14.08 -0.62
N VAL A 25 4.60 -13.17 -0.94
CA VAL A 25 3.71 -12.49 -0.01
C VAL A 25 2.40 -13.24 0.08
N CYS A 26 2.06 -13.67 1.28
CA CYS A 26 0.79 -14.29 1.58
C CYS A 26 -0.34 -13.24 1.59
N PRO A 27 -1.35 -13.34 0.70
CA PRO A 27 -2.46 -12.37 0.65
C PRO A 27 -3.34 -12.42 1.90
N ILE A 28 -3.38 -13.55 2.59
CA ILE A 28 -4.19 -13.73 3.81
C ILE A 28 -3.54 -12.98 4.99
N CYS A 29 -2.23 -13.18 5.21
CA CYS A 29 -1.50 -12.41 6.24
C CYS A 29 -1.59 -10.90 5.98
N GLU A 30 -1.59 -10.49 4.71
CA GLU A 30 -1.75 -9.08 4.34
C GLU A 30 -3.12 -8.51 4.65
N GLN A 31 -4.14 -9.35 4.61
CA GLN A 31 -5.50 -8.98 4.92
C GLN A 31 -5.69 -8.88 6.43
N GLU A 32 -5.11 -9.80 7.20
CA GLU A 32 -5.20 -9.79 8.67
C GLU A 32 -4.43 -8.65 9.31
N ARG A 33 -3.25 -8.30 8.77
CA ARG A 33 -2.48 -7.14 9.28
C ARG A 33 -3.08 -5.79 8.87
N LYS A 34 -4.14 -5.78 8.06
CA LYS A 34 -4.73 -4.55 7.57
C LYS A 34 -5.32 -3.81 8.78
N PRO A 35 -4.93 -2.55 9.03
CA PRO A 35 -5.55 -1.78 10.10
C PRO A 35 -7.04 -1.58 9.80
N GLU A 36 -7.86 -1.62 10.85
CA GLU A 36 -9.32 -1.45 10.73
C GLU A 36 -9.67 0.01 10.40
N ASN A 37 -8.92 0.96 10.94
CA ASN A 37 -9.14 2.39 10.81
C ASN A 37 -7.91 3.15 10.28
N GLY A 38 -8.11 4.43 9.93
CA GLY A 38 -7.08 5.33 9.46
C GLY A 38 -6.79 5.23 7.96
N PHE A 39 -5.92 6.12 7.47
CA PHE A 39 -5.64 6.26 6.05
C PHE A 39 -5.00 5.01 5.41
N LEU A 40 -4.24 4.22 6.20
CA LEU A 40 -3.63 2.97 5.74
C LEU A 40 -4.68 1.87 5.44
N SER A 41 -5.86 1.93 6.07
CA SER A 41 -6.97 1.01 5.79
C SER A 41 -7.61 1.26 4.42
N LEU A 42 -7.50 2.48 3.90
CA LEU A 42 -8.06 2.87 2.60
C LEU A 42 -7.25 2.31 1.42
N LEU A 43 -6.04 1.83 1.69
CA LEU A 43 -5.05 1.40 0.70
C LEU A 43 -5.06 -0.11 0.46
N SER A 44 -4.66 -0.48 -0.75
CA SER A 44 -4.34 -1.87 -1.08
C SER A 44 -3.08 -2.32 -0.31
N ALA A 45 -2.95 -3.63 -0.05
CA ALA A 45 -1.77 -4.19 0.60
C ALA A 45 -0.41 -3.69 0.03
N PRO A 46 -0.17 -3.66 -1.30
CA PRO A 46 1.09 -3.14 -1.84
C PRO A 46 1.28 -1.63 -1.61
N ALA A 47 0.21 -0.82 -1.70
CA ALA A 47 0.30 0.62 -1.46
C ALA A 47 0.56 0.93 0.02
N ARG A 48 -0.12 0.24 0.93
CA ARG A 48 0.13 0.33 2.37
C ARG A 48 1.59 -0.04 2.70
N ARG A 49 2.07 -1.18 2.19
CA ARG A 49 3.47 -1.60 2.33
C ARG A 49 4.46 -0.57 1.82
N ALA A 50 4.17 0.04 0.68
CA ALA A 50 5.02 1.06 0.10
C ALA A 50 5.16 2.26 1.05
N LEU A 51 4.05 2.70 1.67
CA LEU A 51 4.08 3.75 2.69
C LEU A 51 4.84 3.30 3.96
N GLU A 52 4.48 2.15 4.53
CA GLU A 52 5.11 1.59 5.74
C GLU A 52 6.63 1.43 5.57
N ASN A 53 7.08 0.92 4.42
CA ASN A 53 8.50 0.75 4.11
C ASN A 53 9.25 2.09 3.96
N ASN A 54 8.54 3.18 3.66
CA ASN A 54 9.09 4.53 3.63
C ASN A 54 8.94 5.25 4.97
N GLY A 55 8.50 4.55 6.02
CA GLY A 55 8.26 5.11 7.34
C GLY A 55 6.97 5.92 7.44
N ILE A 56 6.13 5.96 6.40
CA ILE A 56 4.90 6.76 6.41
C ILE A 56 3.80 5.99 7.15
N THR A 57 3.70 6.24 8.44
CA THR A 57 2.73 5.57 9.33
C THR A 57 1.66 6.52 9.86
N SER A 58 1.90 7.83 9.76
CA SER A 58 0.97 8.90 10.17
C SER A 58 0.65 9.88 9.04
N LEU A 59 -0.46 10.61 9.18
CA LEU A 59 -0.86 11.66 8.23
C LEU A 59 0.14 12.82 8.19
N GLU A 60 0.77 13.14 9.32
CA GLU A 60 1.82 14.16 9.40
C GLU A 60 3.04 13.78 8.57
N GLU A 61 3.48 12.53 8.67
CA GLU A 61 4.57 11.99 7.85
C GLU A 61 4.17 12.01 6.38
N LEU A 62 2.96 11.56 6.06
CA LEU A 62 2.43 11.58 4.70
C LEU A 62 2.41 13.00 4.10
N ALA A 63 2.07 14.01 4.89
CA ALA A 63 2.08 15.41 4.47
C ALA A 63 3.48 15.93 4.11
N THR A 64 4.55 15.29 4.61
CA THR A 64 5.93 15.65 4.22
C THR A 64 6.32 15.18 2.81
N TYR A 65 5.55 14.26 2.22
CA TYR A 65 5.76 13.74 0.87
C TYR A 65 4.89 14.47 -0.15
N SER A 66 5.38 14.57 -1.38
CA SER A 66 4.58 15.02 -2.51
C SER A 66 3.89 13.84 -3.21
N GLU A 67 2.81 14.11 -3.93
CA GLU A 67 2.11 13.08 -4.71
C GLU A 67 3.05 12.36 -5.71
N LYS A 68 4.04 13.09 -6.24
CA LYS A 68 5.04 12.53 -7.15
C LYS A 68 5.98 11.56 -6.44
N ASP A 69 6.42 11.88 -5.23
CA ASP A 69 7.28 10.99 -4.43
C ASP A 69 6.54 9.68 -4.14
N LEU A 70 5.25 9.77 -3.79
CA LEU A 70 4.42 8.61 -3.54
C LEU A 70 4.24 7.74 -4.79
N LEU A 71 4.05 8.35 -5.96
CA LEU A 71 3.95 7.63 -7.23
C LEU A 71 5.25 6.94 -7.67
N GLN A 72 6.40 7.36 -7.14
CA GLN A 72 7.67 6.68 -7.38
C GLN A 72 7.84 5.43 -6.50
N LEU A 73 7.01 5.25 -5.48
CA LEU A 73 7.12 4.10 -4.59
C LEU A 73 6.64 2.82 -5.28
N HIS A 74 7.50 1.79 -5.26
CA HIS A 74 7.18 0.50 -5.85
C HIS A 74 5.97 -0.15 -5.18
N GLY A 75 4.91 -0.39 -5.96
CA GLY A 75 3.64 -0.95 -5.47
C GLY A 75 2.62 0.10 -5.01
N PHE A 76 2.95 1.38 -5.09
CA PHE A 76 2.02 2.49 -4.93
C PHE A 76 1.50 2.95 -6.30
N GLY A 77 0.21 3.30 -6.38
CA GLY A 77 -0.44 3.64 -7.64
C GLY A 77 -1.35 4.86 -7.55
N PRO A 78 -1.65 5.51 -8.69
CA PRO A 78 -2.38 6.78 -8.73
C PRO A 78 -3.80 6.68 -8.16
N SER A 79 -4.42 5.50 -8.20
CA SER A 79 -5.75 5.26 -7.61
C SER A 79 -5.78 5.42 -6.08
N SER A 80 -4.63 5.43 -5.40
CA SER A 80 -4.53 5.63 -3.95
C SER A 80 -4.45 7.10 -3.54
N LEU A 81 -3.95 7.97 -4.42
CA LEU A 81 -3.81 9.41 -4.16
C LEU A 81 -5.11 10.11 -3.73
N PRO A 82 -6.27 9.93 -4.40
CA PRO A 82 -7.48 10.66 -4.00
C PRO A 82 -7.92 10.33 -2.57
N LYS A 83 -7.79 9.07 -2.15
CA LYS A 83 -8.13 8.63 -0.78
C LYS A 83 -7.22 9.26 0.26
N LEU A 84 -5.93 9.34 -0.04
CA LEU A 84 -4.96 9.97 0.84
C LEU A 84 -5.13 11.49 0.92
N ARG A 85 -5.46 12.13 -0.22
CA ARG A 85 -5.78 13.54 -0.28
C ARG A 85 -6.97 13.88 0.61
N GLU A 86 -8.04 13.08 0.52
CA GLU A 86 -9.22 13.22 1.37
C GLU A 86 -8.86 13.08 2.84
N ALA A 87 -8.15 12.01 3.22
CA ALA A 87 -7.74 11.78 4.61
C ALA A 87 -6.85 12.90 5.18
N LEU A 88 -5.95 13.46 4.37
CA LEU A 88 -5.15 14.63 4.76
C LEU A 88 -6.04 15.86 4.95
N MET A 89 -6.93 16.12 3.99
CA MET A 89 -7.82 17.29 4.00
C MET A 89 -8.78 17.28 5.19
N GLU A 90 -9.32 16.12 5.56
CA GLU A 90 -10.14 15.93 6.77
C GLU A 90 -9.40 16.32 8.06
N ASN A 91 -8.07 16.24 8.05
CA ASN A 91 -7.19 16.62 9.17
C ASN A 91 -6.57 18.01 9.00
N GLY A 92 -7.01 18.80 8.00
CA GLY A 92 -6.45 20.12 7.70
C GLY A 92 -5.02 20.08 7.15
N LEU A 93 -4.55 18.90 6.74
CA LEU A 93 -3.23 18.66 6.15
C LEU A 93 -3.33 18.63 4.62
N SER A 94 -2.18 18.76 3.97
CA SER A 94 -2.07 18.64 2.52
C SER A 94 -0.71 18.07 2.15
N PHE A 95 -0.62 17.45 0.98
CA PHE A 95 0.65 16.98 0.46
C PHE A 95 1.63 18.13 0.32
N ARG A 96 2.91 17.82 0.52
CA ARG A 96 3.98 18.77 0.25
C ARG A 96 3.89 19.21 -1.22
N LYS A 97 3.87 20.52 -1.45
CA LYS A 97 4.04 21.09 -2.79
C LYS A 97 5.40 20.63 -3.31
N GLY A 98 5.39 19.73 -4.28
CA GLY A 98 6.61 19.18 -4.86
C GLY A 98 7.50 20.33 -5.35
N LYS A 99 8.80 20.28 -5.02
CA LYS A 99 9.76 21.20 -5.61
C LYS A 99 9.80 20.93 -7.12
N HIS A 100 9.14 21.76 -7.91
CA HIS A 100 9.56 21.98 -9.28
C HIS A 100 10.92 22.69 -9.16
N ALA A 101 12.00 21.94 -9.37
CA ALA A 101 13.27 22.50 -9.79
C ALA A 101 13.34 22.34 -11.30
#